data_AF-A0A5C5VSB3-F1
#
_entry.id   AF-A0A5C5VSB3-F1
#
_cell.length_a   1.000
_cell.length_b   1.000
_cell.length_c   1.000
_cell.angle_alpha   90.00
_cell.angle_beta   90.00
_cell.angle_gamma   90.00
#
_symmetry.space_group_name_H-M   'P 1'
#
loop_
_entity.id
_entity.type
_entity.pdbx_description
1 polymer ?
#
loop_
_entity_poly.entity_id
_entity_poly.type
_entity_poly.pdbx_seq_one_letter_code
_entity_poly.pdbx_strand_id
1 'polypeptide(L)' 'MPISILFDASTLDVLELNEALDALALNSSRAAEVVELKFFGGLSREEIAVQVGVSVRTVNSDWQYAKAWLYRQMAGE' A
#
# COMPACT_ATOMS: atom_id res chain seq x y z
N MET A 1 -30.22 -1.10 -20.72
CA MET A 1 -30.16 -0.92 -19.26
C MET A 1 -28.70 -0.90 -18.86
N PRO A 2 -28.14 0.24 -18.42
CA PRO A 2 -26.74 0.34 -18.01
C PRO A 2 -26.53 -0.46 -16.72
N ILE A 3 -25.39 -1.11 -16.61
CA ILE A 3 -24.95 -1.85 -15.44
C ILE A 3 -24.79 -0.84 -14.30
N SER A 4 -25.69 -0.86 -13.32
CA SER A 4 -25.51 -0.13 -12.06
C SER A 4 -24.39 -0.81 -11.28
N ILE A 5 -23.17 -0.30 -11.42
CA ILE A 5 -22.07 -0.64 -10.53
C ILE A 5 -22.40 0.00 -9.19
N LEU A 6 -22.79 -0.83 -8.22
CA LEU A 6 -22.91 -0.46 -6.82
C LEU A 6 -21.47 -0.23 -6.32
N PHE A 7 -20.95 0.99 -6.46
CA PHE A 7 -19.65 1.35 -5.88
C PHE A 7 -19.83 1.38 -4.36
N ASP A 8 -19.49 0.26 -3.73
CA ASP A 8 -19.36 0.15 -2.28
C ASP A 8 -18.18 1.01 -1.81
N ALA A 9 -18.28 1.59 -0.61
CA ALA A 9 -17.23 2.43 -0.02
C ALA A 9 -15.83 1.78 -0.09
N SER A 10 -15.75 0.45 -0.03
CA SER A 10 -14.50 -0.31 -0.15
C SER A 10 -13.76 -0.10 -1.48
N THR A 11 -14.48 0.21 -2.57
CA THR A 11 -13.87 0.46 -3.89
C THR A 11 -13.26 1.85 -4.03
N LEU A 12 -13.83 2.83 -3.32
CA LEU A 12 -13.31 4.19 -3.26
C LEU A 12 -12.00 4.21 -2.45
N ASP A 13 -11.99 3.54 -1.29
CA ASP A 13 -10.79 3.35 -0.47
C ASP A 13 -9.64 2.68 -1.23
N VAL A 14 -9.93 1.69 -2.09
CA VAL A 14 -8.90 1.02 -2.90
C VAL A 14 -8.33 1.95 -3.98
N LEU A 15 -9.17 2.79 -4.60
CA LEU A 15 -8.70 3.72 -5.63
C LEU A 15 -7.86 4.84 -5.01
N GLU A 16 -8.32 5.43 -3.90
CA GLU A 16 -7.56 6.44 -3.15
C GLU A 16 -6.23 5.87 -2.61
N LEU A 17 -6.24 4.62 -2.14
CA LEU A 17 -5.01 3.92 -1.74
C LEU A 17 -4.08 3.70 -2.92
N ASN A 18 -4.59 3.34 -4.10
CA ASN A 18 -3.79 3.15 -5.31
C ASN A 18 -3.09 4.47 -5.70
N GLU A 19 -3.83 5.58 -5.76
CA GLU A 19 -3.26 6.90 -6.07
C GLU A 19 -2.22 7.34 -5.03
N ALA A 20 -2.50 7.10 -3.75
CA ALA A 20 -1.54 7.38 -2.67
C ALA A 20 -0.31 6.46 -2.76
N LEU A 21 -0.46 5.21 -3.21
CA LEU A 21 0.66 4.28 -3.42
C LEU A 21 1.55 4.70 -4.58
N ASP A 22 0.98 5.15 -5.70
CA ASP A 22 1.73 5.74 -6.82
C ASP A 22 2.58 6.93 -6.34
N ALA A 23 2.00 7.81 -5.51
CA ALA A 23 2.72 8.93 -4.92
C ALA A 23 3.77 8.49 -3.88
N LEU A 24 3.50 7.46 -3.09
CA LEU A 24 4.48 6.86 -2.18
C LEU A 24 5.65 6.24 -2.95
N ALA A 25 5.40 5.60 -4.10
CA ALA A 25 6.43 4.95 -4.91
C ALA A 25 7.47 5.95 -5.45
N LEU A 26 7.07 7.20 -5.67
CA LEU A 26 7.97 8.31 -6.01
C LEU A 26 8.89 8.73 -4.85
N ASN A 27 8.43 8.58 -3.60
CA ASN A 27 9.23 8.90 -2.40
C ASN A 27 10.08 7.71 -1.94
N SER A 28 9.50 6.51 -1.96
CA SER A 28 10.14 5.25 -1.57
C SER A 28 9.44 4.08 -2.26
N SER A 29 10.03 3.63 -3.36
CA SER A 29 9.51 2.50 -4.15
C SER A 29 9.46 1.21 -3.31
N ARG A 30 10.41 1.00 -2.40
CA ARG A 30 10.42 -0.17 -1.50
C ARG A 30 9.25 -0.15 -0.50
N ALA A 31 8.88 1.02 -0.01
CA ALA A 31 7.77 1.16 0.93
C ALA A 31 6.42 0.92 0.23
N ALA A 32 6.27 1.40 -1.02
CA ALA A 32 5.11 1.11 -1.86
C ALA A 32 4.98 -0.39 -2.14
N GLU A 33 6.06 -1.04 -2.58
CA GLU A 33 6.08 -2.48 -2.89
C GLU A 33 5.70 -3.34 -1.66
N VAL A 34 6.18 -2.98 -0.47
CA VAL A 34 5.81 -3.67 0.78
C VAL A 34 4.31 -3.55 1.08
N VAL A 35 3.69 -2.40 0.78
CA VAL A 35 2.25 -2.22 0.97
C VAL A 35 1.46 -2.97 -0.09
N GLU A 36 1.89 -2.95 -1.34
CA GLU A 36 1.24 -3.69 -2.43
C GLU A 36 1.26 -5.20 -2.18
N LEU A 37 2.42 -5.77 -1.87
CA LEU A 37 2.55 -7.21 -1.60
C LEU A 37 1.72 -7.64 -0.39
N LYS A 38 1.51 -6.74 0.57
CA LYS A 38 0.71 -7.02 1.76
C LYS A 38 -0.78 -6.87 1.54
N PHE A 39 -1.24 -5.81 0.88
CA PHE A 39 -2.66 -5.52 0.66
C PHE A 39 -3.22 -6.26 -0.55
N PHE A 40 -2.49 -6.27 -1.68
CA PHE A 40 -2.91 -6.93 -2.91
C PHE A 40 -2.39 -8.37 -3.00
N GLY A 41 -1.17 -8.62 -2.54
CA GLY A 41 -0.58 -9.96 -2.55
C GLY A 41 -1.02 -10.85 -1.39
N GLY A 42 -1.45 -10.28 -0.26
CA GLY A 42 -1.76 -11.03 0.96
C GLY A 42 -0.55 -11.71 1.60
N LEU A 43 0.68 -11.31 1.24
CA LEU A 43 1.91 -11.91 1.74
C LEU A 43 2.17 -11.55 3.21
N SER A 44 2.79 -12.50 3.91
CA SER A 44 3.34 -12.29 5.25
C SER A 44 4.61 -11.43 5.18
N ARG A 45 5.01 -10.80 6.29
CA ARG A 45 6.19 -9.91 6.29
C ARG A 45 7.48 -10.68 5.98
N GLU A 46 7.54 -11.94 6.38
CA GLU A 46 8.61 -12.87 6.08
C GLU A 46 8.69 -13.19 4.59
N GLU A 47 7.55 -13.40 3.92
CA GLU A 47 7.49 -13.63 2.48
C GLU A 47 7.88 -12.37 1.70
N ILE A 48 7.40 -11.21 2.15
CA ILE A 48 7.79 -9.90 1.58
C ILE A 48 9.29 -9.68 1.75
N ALA A 49 9.86 -10.02 2.90
CA ALA A 49 11.30 -9.88 3.16
C ALA A 49 12.13 -10.71 2.17
N VAL A 50 11.70 -11.94 1.90
CA VAL A 50 12.32 -12.81 0.89
C VAL A 50 12.15 -12.23 -0.52
N GLN A 51 10.95 -11.77 -0.88
CA GLN A 51 10.64 -11.23 -2.20
C GLN A 51 11.45 -9.97 -2.53
N VAL A 52 11.52 -9.04 -1.57
CA VAL A 52 12.23 -7.75 -1.70
C VAL A 52 13.75 -7.90 -1.46
N GLY A 53 14.19 -9.04 -0.91
CA GLY A 53 15.60 -9.31 -0.62
C GLY A 53 16.14 -8.52 0.57
N VAL A 54 15.31 -8.22 1.57
CA VAL A 54 15.70 -7.46 2.76
C VAL A 54 15.35 -8.23 4.05
N SER A 55 15.84 -7.78 5.20
CA SER A 55 15.46 -8.37 6.48
C SER A 55 14.00 -8.05 6.84
N VAL A 56 13.34 -8.94 7.58
CA VAL A 56 11.97 -8.70 8.13
C VAL A 56 11.91 -7.41 8.96
N ARG A 57 12.99 -7.07 9.66
CA ARG A 57 13.11 -5.78 10.37
C ARG A 57 12.98 -4.59 9.43
N THR A 58 13.63 -4.65 8.27
CA THR A 58 13.57 -3.60 7.23
C THR A 58 12.16 -3.50 6.68
N VAL A 59 11.52 -4.62 6.33
CA VAL A 59 10.10 -4.65 5.91
C VAL A 59 9.19 -4.02 6.96
N ASN A 60 9.44 -4.27 8.25
CA ASN A 60 8.64 -3.67 9.32
C ASN A 60 8.83 -2.14 9.39
N SER A 61 10.07 -1.66 9.24
CA SER A 61 10.36 -0.22 9.16
C SER A 61 9.73 0.42 7.93
N ASP A 62 9.86 -0.19 6.74
CA ASP A 62 9.24 0.31 5.51
C ASP A 62 7.72 0.33 5.60
N TRP A 63 7.12 -0.71 6.19
CA TRP A 63 5.68 -0.78 6.44
C TRP A 63 5.19 0.32 7.39
N GLN A 64 5.93 0.61 8.46
CA GLN A 64 5.58 1.71 9.36
C GLN A 64 5.72 3.07 8.69
N TYR A 65 6.79 3.26 7.91
CA TYR A 65 6.98 4.46 7.11
C TYR A 65 5.83 4.64 6.10
N ALA A 66 5.51 3.61 5.34
CA ALA A 66 4.44 3.62 4.36
C ALA A 66 3.09 3.96 5.00
N LYS A 67 2.75 3.33 6.14
CA LYS A 67 1.53 3.68 6.89
C LYS A 67 1.49 5.13 7.31
N ALA A 68 2.57 5.65 7.90
CA ALA A 68 2.62 7.03 8.37
C ALA A 68 2.51 8.01 7.19
N TRP A 69 3.15 7.69 6.07
CA TRP A 69 3.11 8.49 4.86
C TRP A 69 1.71 8.49 4.24
N LEU A 70 1.12 7.31 4.05
CA LEU A 70 -0.23 7.14 3.50
C LEU A 70 -1.27 7.83 4.40
N TYR A 71 -1.13 7.70 5.72
CA TYR A 71 -2.02 8.38 6.65
C TYR A 71 -1.94 9.90 6.50
N ARG A 72 -0.74 10.47 6.35
CA ARG A 72 -0.58 11.92 6.08
C ARG A 72 -1.18 12.31 4.74
N GLN A 73 -0.92 11.53 3.70
CA GLN A 73 -1.39 11.81 2.35
C GLN A 73 -2.92 11.79 2.26
N MET A 74 -3.56 10.79 2.90
CA MET A 74 -5.02 10.64 2.89
C MET A 74 -5.72 11.51 3.94
N ALA A 75 -5.04 11.91 5.02
CA ALA A 75 -5.60 12.83 6.01
C ALA A 75 -5.66 14.30 5.53
N GLY A 76 -5.05 14.63 4.40
CA GLY A 76 -5.22 15.93 3.73
C GLY A 76 -4.59 17.12 4.47
N GLU A 77 -3.30 17.06 4.80
CA GLU A 77 -2.50 18.25 5.16
C GLU A 77 -1.62 18.74 4.00
#